data_AF-A3VH72-F1
#
_entry.id   AF-A3VH72-F1
#
_cell.length_a   1.000
_cell.length_b   1.000
_cell.length_c   1.000
_cell.angle_alpha   90.00
_cell.angle_beta   90.00
_cell.angle_gamma   90.00
#
_symmetry.space_group_name_H-M   'P 1'
#
loop_
_entity.id
_entity.type
_entity.pdbx_description
1 polymer ?
#
loop_
_entity_poly.entity_id
_entity_poly.type
_entity_poly.pdbx_seq_one_letter_code
_entity_poly.pdbx_strand_id
1 'polypeptide(L)' 'MDEARKMAGRIASGPTFSNMMTKTMLAQEWSMSLDQAIEAEAQAQAICMQGQDFTRAYEAFIAGQTPVFEGD' A
#
# COMPACT_ATOMS: atom_id res chain seq x y z
N MET A 1 19.47 -5.50 16.29
CA MET A 1 19.25 -6.01 14.92
C MET A 1 17.91 -6.73 14.79
N ASP A 2 17.41 -7.38 15.84
CA ASP A 2 16.16 -8.15 15.77
C ASP A 2 14.92 -7.31 15.45
N GLU A 3 14.76 -6.14 16.05
CA GLU A 3 13.63 -5.25 15.75
C GLU A 3 13.64 -4.73 14.31
N ALA A 4 14.82 -4.42 13.76
CA ALA A 4 14.95 -3.99 12.36
C ALA A 4 14.56 -5.13 11.40
N ARG A 5 14.98 -6.37 11.69
CA ARG A 5 14.59 -7.55 10.89
C ARG A 5 13.10 -7.85 11.00
N LYS A 6 12.52 -7.71 12.19
CA LYS A 6 11.08 -7.87 12.42
C LYS A 6 10.28 -6.84 11.62
N MET A 7 10.72 -5.58 11.61
CA MET A 7 10.08 -4.53 10.82
C MET A 7 10.20 -4.83 9.31
N ALA A 8 11.39 -5.20 8.83
CA ALA A 8 11.59 -5.57 7.43
C ALA A 8 10.69 -6.74 7.01
N GLY A 9 10.57 -7.77 7.85
CA GLY A 9 9.68 -8.90 7.60
C GLY A 9 8.21 -8.49 7.47
N ARG A 10 7.73 -7.58 8.33
CA ARG A 10 6.36 -7.05 8.25
C ARG A 10 6.10 -6.26 6.97
N ILE A 11 7.05 -5.44 6.54
CA ILE A 11 6.93 -4.65 5.31
C ILE A 11 6.92 -5.59 4.09
N ALA A 12 7.82 -6.59 4.08
CA ALA A 12 7.93 -7.56 3.00
C ALA A 12 6.71 -8.50 2.90
N SER A 13 6.03 -8.79 4.03
CA SER A 13 4.80 -9.58 4.03
C SER A 13 3.54 -8.79 3.67
N GLY A 14 3.65 -7.47 3.49
CA GLY A 14 2.53 -6.61 3.11
C GLY A 14 2.38 -6.46 1.59
N PRO A 15 1.42 -5.64 1.13
CA PRO A 15 1.22 -5.38 -0.30
C PRO A 15 2.39 -4.56 -0.84
N THR A 16 3.31 -5.22 -1.55
CA THR A 16 4.59 -4.60 -1.95
C THR A 16 4.37 -3.41 -2.89
N PHE A 17 3.44 -3.55 -3.85
CA PHE A 17 3.10 -2.47 -4.78
C PHE A 17 2.51 -1.25 -4.05
N SER A 18 1.51 -1.46 -3.19
CA SER A 18 0.89 -0.38 -2.42
C SER A 18 1.89 0.29 -1.46
N ASN A 19 2.76 -0.47 -0.80
CA ASN A 19 3.81 0.08 0.04
C ASN A 19 4.78 0.98 -0.74
N MET A 20 5.16 0.56 -1.96
CA MET A 20 5.98 1.37 -2.86
C MET A 20 5.25 2.65 -3.29
N MET A 21 3.97 2.55 -3.64
CA MET A 21 3.13 3.68 -4.03
C MET A 21 3.01 4.69 -2.89
N THR A 22 2.65 4.25 -1.68
CA THR A 22 2.55 5.10 -0.48
C THR A 22 3.88 5.80 -0.18
N LYS A 23 5.00 5.07 -0.26
CA LYS A 23 6.33 5.69 -0.06
C LYS A 23 6.63 6.78 -1.09
N THR A 24 6.23 6.56 -2.34
CA THR A 24 6.41 7.52 -3.42
C THR A 24 5.55 8.77 -3.20
N MET A 25 4.28 8.57 -2.85
CA MET A 25 3.32 9.64 -2.54
C MET A 25 3.83 10.53 -1.40
N LEU A 26 4.26 9.94 -0.27
CA LEU A 26 4.80 10.69 0.87
C LEU A 26 5.99 11.58 0.50
N ALA A 27 6.84 11.13 -0.45
CA ALA A 27 7.97 11.92 -0.92
C ALA A 27 7.55 13.07 -1.84
N GLN A 28 6.51 12.86 -2.65
CA GLN A 28 6.01 13.86 -3.62
C GLN A 28 5.15 14.93 -2.94
N GLU A 29 4.27 14.53 -2.02
CA GLU A 29 3.30 15.39 -1.33
C GLU A 29 3.95 16.55 -0.58
N TRP A 30 5.22 16.41 -0.16
CA TRP A 30 5.96 17.49 0.51
C TRP A 30 6.02 18.79 -0.31
N SER A 31 5.91 18.68 -1.64
CA SER A 31 5.98 19.80 -2.57
C SER A 31 4.64 20.15 -3.24
N MET A 32 3.56 19.47 -2.88
CA MET A 32 2.23 19.62 -3.48
C MET A 32 1.36 20.60 -2.68
N SER A 33 0.40 21.25 -3.34
CA SER A 33 -0.74 21.84 -2.64
C SER A 33 -1.70 20.75 -2.14
N LEU A 34 -2.61 21.11 -1.23
CA LEU A 34 -3.60 20.17 -0.71
C LEU A 34 -4.48 19.58 -1.83
N ASP A 35 -4.96 20.41 -2.76
CA ASP A 35 -5.81 19.94 -3.86
C ASP A 35 -5.06 18.97 -4.79
N GLN A 36 -3.77 19.22 -5.02
CA GLN A 36 -2.92 18.33 -5.80
C GLN A 36 -2.67 17.00 -5.09
N ALA A 37 -2.43 17.04 -3.77
CA ALA A 37 -2.23 15.84 -2.98
C ALA A 37 -3.49 14.94 -2.98
N ILE A 38 -4.68 15.54 -2.83
CA ILE A 38 -5.95 14.81 -2.86
C ILE A 38 -6.16 14.10 -4.20
N GLU A 39 -5.93 14.81 -5.32
CA GLU A 39 -6.07 14.22 -6.65
C GLU A 39 -5.03 13.11 -6.89
N ALA A 40 -3.78 13.34 -6.48
CA ALA A 40 -2.72 12.35 -6.62
C ALA A 40 -2.98 11.09 -5.76
N GLU A 41 -3.51 11.24 -4.55
CA GLU A 41 -3.94 10.12 -3.70
C GLU A 41 -5.06 9.31 -4.36
N ALA A 42 -6.07 9.98 -4.93
CA ALA A 42 -7.16 9.32 -5.62
C ALA A 42 -6.66 8.48 -6.81
N GLN A 43 -5.71 9.01 -7.59
CA GLN A 43 -5.08 8.28 -8.70
C GLN A 43 -4.24 7.10 -8.20
N ALA A 44 -3.41 7.31 -7.18
CA ALA A 44 -2.60 6.26 -6.58
C ALA A 44 -3.46 5.11 -6.04
N GLN A 45 -4.57 5.43 -5.39
CA GLN A 45 -5.54 4.45 -4.91
C GLN A 45 -6.20 3.70 -6.07
N ALA A 46 -6.65 4.41 -7.12
CA ALA A 46 -7.26 3.79 -8.29
C ALA A 46 -6.31 2.80 -8.99
N ILE A 47 -5.01 3.10 -9.04
CA ILE A 47 -3.98 2.18 -9.55
C ILE A 47 -3.83 0.97 -8.62
N CYS A 48 -3.76 1.18 -7.29
CA CYS A 48 -3.68 0.07 -6.34
C CYS A 48 -4.89 -0.87 -6.40
N MET A 49 -6.08 -0.34 -6.67
CA MET A 49 -7.32 -1.13 -6.81
C MET A 49 -7.34 -2.04 -8.05
N GLN A 50 -6.42 -1.84 -9.01
CA GLN A 50 -6.30 -2.71 -10.19
C GLN A 50 -5.44 -3.96 -9.93
N GLY A 51 -4.69 -4.00 -8.81
CA GLY A 51 -3.83 -5.13 -8.44
C GLY A 51 -4.60 -6.26 -7.75
N GLN A 52 -4.04 -7.47 -7.79
CA GLN A 52 -4.67 -8.64 -7.19
C GLN A 52 -4.62 -8.61 -5.65
N ASP A 53 -3.59 -8.00 -5.09
CA ASP A 53 -3.44 -7.79 -3.65
C ASP A 53 -4.56 -6.94 -3.05
N PHE A 54 -5.16 -6.04 -3.84
CA PHE A 54 -6.36 -5.32 -3.42
C PHE A 54 -7.55 -6.27 -3.30
N THR A 55 -7.77 -7.12 -4.30
CA THR A 55 -8.84 -8.14 -4.27
C THR A 55 -8.65 -9.09 -3.09
N ARG A 56 -7.43 -9.61 -2.87
CA ARG A 56 -7.11 -10.49 -1.73
C ARG A 56 -7.38 -9.79 -0.40
N ALA A 57 -6.98 -8.53 -0.27
CA ALA A 57 -7.25 -7.73 0.93
C ALA A 57 -8.74 -7.56 1.19
N TYR A 58 -9.50 -7.25 0.14
CA TYR A 58 -10.94 -7.05 0.21
C TYR A 58 -11.66 -8.34 0.59
N GLU A 59 -11.37 -9.46 -0.07
CA GLU A 59 -11.98 -10.76 0.21
C GLU A 59 -11.67 -11.24 1.62
N ALA A 60 -10.40 -11.12 2.05
CA ALA A 60 -10.00 -11.45 3.42
C ALA A 60 -10.70 -10.57 4.44
N PHE A 61 -10.84 -9.27 4.18
CA PHE A 61 -11.54 -8.33 5.05
C PHE A 61 -13.02 -8.72 5.23
N ILE A 62 -13.73 -8.98 4.14
CA ILE A 62 -15.14 -9.41 4.19
C ILE A 62 -15.30 -10.76 4.90
N ALA A 63 -14.33 -11.67 4.73
CA ALA A 63 -14.31 -12.96 5.41
C ALA A 63 -13.80 -12.93 6.86
N GLY A 64 -13.33 -11.79 7.37
CA GLY A 64 -12.69 -11.67 8.68
C GLY A 64 -11.39 -12.46 8.81
N GLN A 65 -10.68 -12.66 7.70
CA GLN A 65 -9.43 -13.40 7.60
C GLN A 65 -8.23 -12.46 7.43
N THR A 66 -7.02 -12.98 7.66
CA THR A 66 -5.79 -12.24 7.38
C THR A 66 -5.42 -12.41 5.90
N PRO A 67 -5.23 -11.32 5.14
CA PRO A 67 -4.81 -11.42 3.75
C PRO A 67 -3.39 -11.94 3.62
N VAL A 68 -3.13 -12.67 2.54
CA VAL A 68 -1.79 -13.08 2.11
C VAL A 68 -1.46 -12.29 0.85
N PHE A 69 -0.43 -11.46 0.92
CA PHE A 69 0.00 -10.60 -0.18
C PHE A 69 1.08 -11.28 -1.01
N GLU A 70 0.98 -11.16 -2.33
CA GLU A 70 1.93 -11.74 -3.30
C GLU A 70 2.72 -10.65 -4.06
N GLY A 71 2.30 -9.38 -3.95
CA GLY A 71 2.97 -8.24 -4.56
C GLY A 71 2.51 -7.90 -5.99
N ASP A 72 1.38 -8.46 -6.43
CA ASP A 72 0.74 -8.26 -7.75
C ASP A 72 -0.69 -7.70 -7.68
#